data_AF-A0A951DSC7-F1
#
_entry.id   AF-A0A951DSC7-F1
#
_cell.length_a   1.000
_cell.length_b   1.000
_cell.length_c   1.000
_cell.angle_alpha   90.00
_cell.angle_beta   90.00
_cell.angle_gamma   90.00
#
_symmetry.space_group_name_H-M   'P 1'
#
loop_
_entity.id
_entity.type
_entity.pdbx_description
1 polymer ?
#
loop_
_entity_poly.entity_id
_entity_poly.type
_entity_poly.pdbx_seq_one_letter_code
_entity_poly.pdbx_strand_id
1 'polypeptide(L)' 'MRKLTFGMNVSLDGYIAAPGDALGWSLPSDELFQWWSDRVGATGLALYGRKLWQTMSSHWPTADQQPGATPA' A
#
# COMPACT_ATOMS: atom_id res chain seq x y z
N MET A 1 21.01 -13.06 -6.08
CA MET A 1 19.70 -13.30 -6.74
C MET A 1 18.72 -12.26 -6.24
N ARG A 2 17.82 -11.76 -7.11
CA ARG A 2 16.77 -10.81 -6.68
C ARG A 2 15.63 -11.57 -6.01
N LYS A 3 15.10 -11.04 -4.91
CA LYS A 3 13.99 -11.65 -4.16
C LYS A 3 12.66 -11.08 -4.69
N LEU A 4 11.73 -11.96 -5.04
CA LEU A 4 10.34 -11.60 -5.27
C LEU A 4 9.59 -11.72 -3.94
N THR A 5 9.01 -10.61 -3.48
CA THR A 5 8.24 -10.56 -2.23
C THR A 5 6.80 -10.23 -2.56
N PHE A 6 5.87 -10.98 -1.97
CA PHE A 6 4.44 -10.71 -2.04
C PHE A 6 3.96 -10.28 -0.66
N GLY A 7 3.15 -9.24 -0.58
CA GLY A 7 2.68 -8.72 0.69
C GLY A 7 1.42 -7.87 0.54
N MET A 8 0.58 -7.92 1.57
CA MET A 8 -0.70 -7.23 1.69
C MET A 8 -1.14 -7.23 3.14
N ASN A 9 -1.89 -6.21 3.57
CA ASN A 9 -2.65 -6.30 4.81
C ASN A 9 -3.82 -7.27 4.58
N VAL A 10 -4.10 -8.12 5.56
CA VAL A 10 -5.14 -9.15 5.48
C VAL A 10 -5.92 -9.17 6.79
N SER A 11 -7.24 -9.34 6.70
CA SER A 11 -8.10 -9.58 7.84
C SER A 11 -7.87 -10.97 8.43
N LEU A 12 -8.35 -11.21 9.65
CA LEU A 12 -8.21 -12.51 10.31
C LEU A 12 -8.86 -13.66 9.53
N ASP A 13 -9.97 -13.36 8.84
CA ASP A 13 -10.73 -14.28 8.00
C ASP A 13 -10.21 -14.35 6.53
N GLY A 14 -9.08 -13.71 6.22
CA GLY A 14 -8.34 -13.94 4.98
C GLY A 14 -8.67 -13.01 3.81
N TYR A 15 -9.31 -11.86 4.07
CA TYR A 15 -9.70 -10.89 3.04
C TYR A 15 -8.78 -9.66 3.02
N ILE A 16 -8.59 -9.09 1.83
CA ILE A 16 -7.76 -7.88 1.62
C ILE A 16 -8.59 -6.60 1.43
N ALA A 17 -9.91 -6.75 1.30
CA ALA A 17 -10.85 -5.67 1.12
C ALA A 17 -12.23 -6.12 1.59
N ALA A 18 -13.01 -5.19 2.14
CA ALA A 18 -14.42 -5.40 2.45
C ALA A 18 -15.27 -5.24 1.18
N PRO A 19 -16.59 -5.58 1.22
CA PRO A 19 -17.49 -5.36 0.10
C PRO A 19 -17.41 -3.93 -0.46
N GLY A 20 -17.39 -3.79 -1.78
CA GLY A 20 -17.21 -2.49 -2.44
C GLY A 20 -15.77 -1.95 -2.41
N ASP A 21 -14.77 -2.83 -2.22
CA ASP A 21 -13.34 -2.48 -2.19
C ASP A 21 -12.91 -1.57 -1.03
N ALA A 22 -13.71 -1.56 0.04
CA ALA A 22 -13.45 -0.73 1.19
C ALA A 22 -12.26 -1.25 2.03
N LEU A 23 -11.39 -0.32 2.42
CA LEU A 23 -10.22 -0.58 3.26
C LEU A 23 -10.39 -0.05 4.69
N GLY A 24 -11.57 0.48 5.05
CA GLY A 24 -11.85 1.09 6.36
C GLY A 24 -11.82 0.13 7.55
N TRP A 25 -11.72 -1.18 7.31
CA TRP A 25 -11.47 -2.18 8.35
C TRP A 25 -9.99 -2.22 8.77
N SER A 26 -9.08 -1.68 7.95
CA SER A 26 -7.66 -1.59 8.28
C SER A 26 -7.41 -0.48 9.30
N LEU A 27 -6.44 -0.71 10.18
CA LEU A 27 -6.00 0.27 11.18
C LEU A 27 -4.61 0.77 10.80
N PRO A 28 -4.50 1.87 10.01
CA PRO A 28 -3.20 2.46 9.73
C PRO A 28 -2.58 3.01 11.02
N SER A 29 -1.26 2.89 11.14
CA SER A 29 -0.46 3.47 12.20
C SER A 29 0.89 3.91 11.65
N ASP A 30 1.57 4.83 12.33
CA ASP A 30 2.89 5.31 11.91
C ASP A 30 3.91 4.17 11.85
N GLU A 31 3.84 3.23 12.80
CA GLU A 31 4.70 2.04 12.81
C GLU A 31 4.44 1.14 11.60
N LEU A 32 3.17 0.85 11.29
CA LEU A 32 2.81 0.02 10.14
C LEU A 32 3.19 0.70 8.82
N PHE A 33 3.02 2.02 8.74
CA PHE A 33 3.44 2.81 7.59
C PHE A 33 4.95 2.71 7.38
N GLN A 34 5.75 2.96 8.42
CA GLN A 34 7.21 2.86 8.34
C GLN A 34 7.66 1.45 7.94
N TRP A 35 7.03 0.41 8.49
CA TRP A 35 7.32 -0.98 8.16
C TRP A 35 7.12 -1.29 6.67
N TRP A 36 6.09 -0.70 6.05
CA TRP A 36 5.84 -0.81 4.61
C TRP A 36 6.81 0.04 3.80
N SER A 37 7.10 1.27 4.22
CA SER A 37 8.05 2.17 3.57
C SER A 37 9.44 1.55 3.46
N ASP A 38 9.96 0.93 4.52
CA ASP A 38 11.25 0.23 4.51
C ASP A 38 11.30 -0.89 3.46
N ARG A 39 10.18 -1.60 3.28
CA ARG A 39 10.06 -2.68 2.31
C ARG A 39 9.96 -2.17 0.89
N VAL A 40 9.14 -1.16 0.66
CA VAL A 40 8.99 -0.53 -0.67
C VAL A 40 10.30 0.12 -1.09
N GLY A 41 11.00 0.80 -0.19
CA GLY A 41 12.30 1.43 -0.45
C GLY A 41 13.40 0.41 -0.83
N ALA A 42 13.27 -0.84 -0.38
CA ALA A 42 14.17 -1.93 -0.79
C ALA A 42 13.81 -2.56 -2.15
N THR A 43 12.69 -2.19 -2.77
CA THR A 43 12.26 -2.72 -4.08
C THR A 43 12.70 -1.83 -5.24
N GLY A 44 13.17 -2.46 -6.32
CA GLY A 44 13.43 -1.77 -7.60
C GLY A 44 12.30 -1.87 -8.62
N LEU A 45 11.27 -2.66 -8.33
CA LEU A 45 10.11 -2.89 -9.20
C LEU A 45 8.92 -3.34 -8.35
N ALA A 46 7.75 -2.73 -8.56
CA ALA A 46 6.48 -3.18 -8.01
C ALA A 46 5.57 -3.69 -9.13
N LEU A 47 4.84 -4.78 -8.86
CA LEU A 47 3.88 -5.36 -9.80
C LEU A 47 2.49 -5.29 -9.18
N TYR A 48 1.54 -4.73 -9.92
CA TYR A 48 0.15 -4.58 -9.46
C TYR A 48 -0.81 -5.20 -10.47
N GLY A 49 -1.85 -5.87 -9.97
CA GLY A 49 -2.99 -6.25 -10.79
C GLY A 49 -3.78 -5.02 -11.24
N ARG A 50 -4.50 -5.11 -12.36
CA ARG A 50 -5.25 -3.99 -12.98
C ARG A 50 -6.09 -3.18 -11.98
N LYS A 51 -6.83 -3.87 -11.12
CA LYS A 51 -7.75 -3.23 -10.16
C LYS A 51 -7.00 -2.37 -9.15
N LEU A 52 -5.98 -2.93 -8.50
CA LEU A 52 -5.15 -2.22 -7.53
C LEU A 52 -4.39 -1.05 -8.20
N TRP A 53 -3.87 -1.27 -9.41
CA TRP A 53 -3.24 -0.20 -10.19
C TRP A 53 -4.18 0.98 -10.41
N GLN A 54 -5.43 0.73 -10.83
CA GLN A 54 -6.42 1.80 -11.05
C GLN A 54 -6.72 2.58 -9.78
N THR A 55 -6.89 1.89 -8.65
CA THR A 55 -7.12 2.52 -7.33
C THR A 55 -5.95 3.40 -6.90
N MET A 56 -4.72 2.96 -7.15
CA MET A 56 -3.51 3.66 -6.72
C MET A 56 -3.11 4.80 -7.69
N SER A 57 -3.27 4.60 -8.99
CA SER A 57 -2.68 5.45 -10.03
C SER A 57 -3.11 6.90 -10.01
N SER A 58 -4.33 7.21 -9.54
CA SER A 58 -4.82 8.58 -9.45
C SER A 58 -4.27 9.35 -8.25
N HIS A 59 -3.87 8.64 -7.18
CA HIS A 59 -3.48 9.22 -5.91
C HIS A 59 -1.95 9.45 -5.82
N TRP A 60 -1.14 8.46 -6.17
CA TRP A 60 0.31 8.52 -5.95
C TRP A 60 1.08 9.61 -6.71
N PRO A 61 0.71 10.02 -7.94
CA PRO A 61 1.43 11.07 -8.65
C PRO A 61 1.45 12.43 -7.93
N THR A 62 0.53 12.64 -6.99
CA THR A 62 0.39 13.90 -6.24
C THR A 62 0.29 13.68 -4.73
N ALA A 63 0.64 12.47 -4.24
CA ALA A 63 0.50 12.12 -2.83
C ALA A 63 1.36 13.01 -1.91
N ASP A 64 2.56 13.38 -2.38
CA ASP A 64 3.49 14.30 -1.70
C ASP A 64 2.99 15.75 -1.64
N GLN A 65 2.02 16.11 -2.48
CA GLN A 65 1.44 17.45 -2.57
C GLN A 65 0.19 17.61 -1.69
N GLN A 66 -0.27 16.52 -1.06
CA GLN A 66 -1.45 16.54 -0.19
C GLN A 66 -1.18 17.34 1.10
N PRO A 67 -2.16 18.10 1.60
CA PRO A 67 -2.04 18.76 2.90
C PRO A 67 -1.72 17.75 4.01
N GLY A 68 -0.66 18.01 4.77
CA GLY A 68 -0.22 17.11 5.86
C GLY A 68 0.69 15.96 5.42
N ALA A 69 1.13 15.91 4.15
CA ALA A 69 2.18 15.00 3.73
C ALA A 69 3.48 15.28 4.50
N THR A 70 4.05 14.25 5.12
CA THR A 70 5.36 14.31 5.76
C THR A 70 6.45 13.96 4.77
N PRO A 71 7.69 14.46 4.94
CA PRO A 71 8.83 14.00 4.16
C PRO A 71 8.98 12.47 4.25
N ALA A 72 9.36 11.86 3.13
CA ALA A 72 9.66 10.43 3.04
C ALA A 72 11.00 10.08 3.71
#